data_AF-A0A1B3NLV4-F1
#
_entry.id   AF-A0A1B3NLV4-F1
#
_cell.length_a   1.000
_cell.length_b   1.000
_cell.length_c   1.000
_cell.angle_alpha   90.00
_cell.angle_beta   90.00
_cell.angle_gamma   90.00
#
_symmetry.space_group_name_H-M   'P 1'
#
loop_
_entity.id
_entity.type
_entity.pdbx_description
1 polymer ?
#
loop_
_entity_poly.entity_id
_entity_poly.type
_entity_poly.pdbx_seq_one_letter_code
_entity_poly.pdbx_strand_id
1 'polypeptide(L)'
;MPSWLSWLRHYLATSAIGHLLWEIAQLPLYTIWSAGTVREQLIAIVHCTAGDVVIAALAIVLALVLVADSDWPANRFWPTAAAALMGGFAYTGFSEWLNTVLRTSWSYSEWMPVLHLFGFRLGISPMLQWVIVPALAMWLAMRPGSSSRFTSLDPRSRAA
;
A
#
# COMPACT_ATOMS: atom_id res chain seq x y z
N MET A 1 7.93 -16.59 -13.08
CA MET A 1 7.24 -15.69 -12.12
C MET A 1 7.65 -16.05 -10.70
N PRO A 2 7.72 -15.11 -9.75
CA PRO A 2 7.94 -15.45 -8.34
C PRO A 2 6.82 -16.36 -7.83
N SER A 3 7.08 -17.17 -6.81
CA SER A 3 6.01 -17.90 -6.11
C SER A 3 5.05 -16.90 -5.45
N TRP A 4 3.78 -17.28 -5.31
CA TRP A 4 2.74 -16.42 -4.71
C TRP A 4 3.14 -15.89 -3.33
N LEU A 5 3.74 -16.73 -2.49
CA LEU A 5 4.18 -16.35 -1.15
C LEU A 5 5.37 -15.40 -1.18
N SER A 6 6.33 -15.63 -2.08
CA SER A 6 7.47 -14.72 -2.26
C SER A 6 6.99 -13.37 -2.73
N TRP A 7 6.08 -13.34 -3.72
CA TRP A 7 5.46 -12.11 -4.21
C TRP A 7 4.76 -11.37 -3.07
N LEU A 8 3.93 -12.06 -2.28
CA LEU A 8 3.16 -11.42 -1.20
C LEU A 8 4.06 -10.81 -0.13
N ARG A 9 5.14 -11.50 0.25
CA ARG A 9 6.14 -10.98 1.19
C ARG A 9 6.82 -9.72 0.66
N HIS A 10 7.24 -9.72 -0.60
CA HIS A 10 7.85 -8.55 -1.23
C HIS A 10 6.86 -7.40 -1.34
N TYR A 11 5.62 -7.67 -1.75
CA TYR A 11 4.55 -6.68 -1.82
C TYR A 11 4.29 -6.02 -0.46
N LEU A 12 4.10 -6.81 0.60
CA LEU A 12 3.82 -6.26 1.93
C LEU A 12 5.02 -5.48 2.50
N ALA A 13 6.24 -5.98 2.31
CA ALA A 13 7.45 -5.30 2.78
C ALA A 13 7.66 -3.97 2.05
N THR A 14 7.54 -3.96 0.71
CA THR A 14 7.70 -2.74 -0.09
C THR A 14 6.55 -1.75 0.14
N SER A 15 5.32 -2.24 0.31
CA SER A 15 4.18 -1.39 0.68
C SER A 15 4.38 -0.74 2.05
N ALA A 16 4.82 -1.50 3.06
CA ALA A 16 5.07 -0.95 4.40
C ALA A 16 6.12 0.17 4.38
N ILE A 17 7.23 -0.04 3.65
CA ILE A 17 8.27 0.98 3.48
C ILE A 17 7.70 2.19 2.71
N GLY A 18 6.99 1.95 1.62
CA GLY A 18 6.42 3.01 0.78
C GLY A 18 5.42 3.87 1.55
N HIS A 19 4.52 3.25 2.31
CA HIS A 19 3.56 3.95 3.16
C HIS A 19 4.26 4.74 4.25
N LEU A 20 5.24 4.15 4.95
CA LEU A 20 6.00 4.88 5.97
C LEU A 20 6.68 6.14 5.40
N LEU A 21 7.35 6.00 4.26
CA LEU A 21 8.01 7.13 3.61
C LEU A 21 7.01 8.19 3.16
N TRP A 22 5.85 7.77 2.66
CA TRP A 22 4.77 8.67 2.26
C TRP A 22 4.19 9.42 3.46
N GLU A 23 3.91 8.73 4.57
CA GLU A 23 3.39 9.31 5.81
C GLU A 23 4.33 10.39 6.36
N ILE A 24 5.63 10.13 6.37
CA ILE A 24 6.65 11.12 6.77
C ILE A 24 6.61 12.33 5.82
N ALA A 25 6.55 12.09 4.51
CA ALA A 25 6.56 13.17 3.51
C ALA A 25 5.28 14.01 3.51
N GLN A 26 4.11 13.42 3.80
CA GLN A 26 2.84 14.12 3.80
C GLN A 26 2.50 14.79 5.13
N LEU A 27 3.25 14.54 6.21
CA LEU A 27 2.98 15.10 7.52
C LEU A 27 2.74 16.62 7.52
N PRO A 28 3.50 17.46 6.75
CA PRO A 28 3.25 18.91 6.68
C PRO A 28 1.88 19.32 6.10
N LEU A 29 1.18 18.41 5.42
CA LEU A 29 -0.16 18.64 4.88
C LEU A 29 -1.25 18.55 5.96
N TYR A 30 -0.89 18.19 7.19
CA TYR A 30 -1.80 18.10 8.33
C TYR A 30 -1.44 19.14 9.40
N THR A 31 -2.45 19.62 10.13
CA THR A 31 -2.23 20.64 11.18
C THR A 31 -1.37 20.13 12.34
N ILE A 32 -1.30 18.81 12.56
CA ILE A 32 -0.47 18.17 13.59
C ILE A 32 1.03 18.48 13.40
N TRP A 33 1.46 18.81 12.18
CA TRP A 33 2.83 19.22 11.91
C TRP A 33 3.23 20.49 12.68
N SER A 34 2.35 21.49 12.69
CA SER A 34 2.60 22.77 13.35
C SER A 34 2.05 22.84 14.78
N ALA A 35 0.94 22.15 15.04
CA ALA A 35 0.22 22.25 16.31
C ALA A 35 0.52 21.09 17.28
N GLY A 36 0.97 19.94 16.77
CA GLY A 36 1.23 18.75 17.56
C GLY A 36 2.68 18.66 18.05
N THR A 37 2.87 17.98 19.18
CA THR A 37 4.19 17.62 19.71
C THR A 37 4.88 16.58 18.82
N VAL A 38 6.21 16.48 18.91
CA VAL A 38 6.99 15.44 18.20
C VAL A 38 6.47 14.03 18.53
N ARG A 39 6.05 13.78 19.77
CA ARG A 39 5.48 12.50 20.18
C ARG A 39 4.17 12.20 19.45
N GLU A 40 3.28 13.17 19.34
CA GLU A 40 2.00 13.01 18.63
C GLU A 40 2.22 12.79 17.14
N GLN A 41 3.17 13.51 16.53
CA GLN A 41 3.56 13.31 15.13
C GLN A 41 4.07 11.89 14.87
N LEU A 42 4.96 11.37 15.73
CA LEU A 42 5.47 10.01 15.61
C LEU A 42 4.38 8.95 15.79
N ILE A 43 3.48 9.14 16.76
CA ILE A 43 2.34 8.24 16.96
C ILE A 43 1.43 8.26 15.72
N ALA A 44 1.17 9.44 15.14
CA ALA A 44 0.37 9.58 13.93
C ALA A 44 1.00 8.84 12.75
N ILE A 45 2.29 9.04 12.48
CA ILE A 45 3.00 8.33 11.40
C ILE A 45 2.89 6.81 11.57
N VAL A 46 3.18 6.30 12.78
CA VAL A 46 3.15 4.86 13.05
C VAL A 46 1.73 4.30 12.93
N HIS A 47 0.74 4.99 13.50
CA HIS A 47 -0.66 4.58 13.46
C HIS A 47 -1.21 4.55 12.03
N CYS A 48 -0.95 5.59 11.24
CA CYS A 48 -1.41 5.67 9.84
C CYS A 48 -0.73 4.60 8.99
N THR A 49 0.61 4.48 9.08
CA THR A 49 1.37 3.43 8.37
C THR A 49 0.85 2.04 8.70
N ALA A 50 0.60 1.74 9.99
CA ALA A 50 0.07 0.44 10.41
C ALA A 50 -1.33 0.19 9.82
N GLY A 51 -2.20 1.20 9.83
CA GLY A 51 -3.50 1.17 9.19
C GLY A 51 -3.40 0.86 7.70
N ASP A 52 -2.53 1.56 6.97
CA ASP A 52 -2.34 1.36 5.53
C ASP A 52 -1.86 -0.05 5.19
N VAL A 53 -0.89 -0.58 5.95
CA VAL A 53 -0.41 -1.95 5.75
C VAL A 53 -1.52 -2.98 5.96
N VAL A 54 -2.37 -2.78 6.98
CA VAL A 54 -3.52 -3.66 7.23
C VAL A 54 -4.51 -3.59 6.06
N ILE A 55 -4.86 -2.39 5.60
CA ILE A 55 -5.77 -2.22 4.47
C ILE A 55 -5.15 -2.86 3.22
N ALA A 56 -3.83 -2.74 3.00
CA ALA A 56 -3.16 -3.24 1.81
C ALA A 56 -3.14 -4.77 1.79
N ALA A 57 -2.95 -5.39 2.96
CA ALA A 57 -3.04 -6.82 3.16
C ALA A 57 -4.48 -7.33 2.95
N LEU A 58 -5.48 -6.66 3.53
CA LEU A 58 -6.88 -7.05 3.37
C LEU A 58 -7.35 -6.89 1.94
N ALA A 59 -6.98 -5.79 1.27
CA ALA A 59 -7.35 -5.52 -0.11
C ALA A 59 -6.80 -6.59 -1.06
N ILE A 60 -5.52 -6.96 -0.93
CA ILE A 60 -4.94 -8.01 -1.78
C ILE A 60 -5.53 -9.38 -1.46
N VAL A 61 -5.77 -9.70 -0.18
CA VAL A 61 -6.39 -10.99 0.22
C VAL A 61 -7.80 -11.10 -0.34
N LEU A 62 -8.63 -10.06 -0.21
CA LEU A 62 -9.98 -10.04 -0.78
C LEU A 62 -9.94 -10.16 -2.30
N ALA A 63 -9.03 -9.45 -2.97
CA ALA A 63 -8.86 -9.56 -4.42
C ALA A 63 -8.44 -10.97 -4.85
N LEU A 64 -7.52 -11.61 -4.11
CA LEU A 64 -7.12 -12.98 -4.36
C LEU A 64 -8.31 -13.94 -4.24
N VAL A 65 -9.12 -13.80 -3.19
CA VAL A 65 -10.31 -14.65 -2.96
C VAL A 65 -11.36 -14.47 -4.05
N LEU A 66 -11.58 -13.24 -4.51
CA LEU A 66 -12.68 -12.91 -5.43
C LEU A 66 -12.31 -13.03 -6.91
N VAL A 67 -11.04 -12.85 -7.27
CA VAL A 67 -10.62 -12.63 -8.66
C VAL A 67 -9.49 -13.57 -9.10
N ALA A 68 -8.59 -13.98 -8.21
CA ALA A 68 -7.48 -14.83 -8.61
C ALA A 68 -7.93 -16.28 -8.89
N ASP A 69 -7.05 -17.04 -9.52
CA ASP A 69 -7.18 -18.49 -9.70
C ASP A 69 -5.99 -19.22 -9.05
N SER A 70 -5.96 -20.55 -9.19
CA SER A 70 -4.91 -21.39 -8.62
C SER A 70 -3.52 -21.14 -9.20
N ASP A 71 -3.43 -20.52 -10.38
CA ASP A 71 -2.17 -20.27 -11.09
C ASP A 71 -1.64 -18.85 -10.86
N TRP A 72 -2.27 -18.07 -9.98
CA TRP A 72 -1.80 -16.75 -9.59
C TRP A 72 -0.39 -16.82 -8.95
N PRO A 73 0.54 -15.89 -9.24
CA PRO A 73 0.39 -14.67 -10.04
C PRO A 73 0.63 -14.84 -11.55
N ALA A 74 0.81 -16.07 -12.05
CA ALA A 74 1.04 -16.30 -13.49
C ALA A 74 -0.18 -15.98 -14.34
N ASN A 75 -1.37 -16.27 -13.81
CA ASN A 75 -2.64 -15.90 -14.43
C ASN A 75 -3.41 -14.88 -13.58
N ARG A 76 -4.29 -14.12 -14.24
CA ARG A 76 -5.19 -13.12 -13.62
C ARG A 76 -4.52 -12.09 -12.69
N PHE A 77 -3.22 -11.81 -12.88
CA PHE A 77 -2.50 -10.80 -12.10
C PHE A 77 -3.17 -9.42 -12.20
N TRP A 78 -3.38 -8.91 -13.42
CA TRP A 78 -3.93 -7.57 -13.64
C TRP A 78 -5.34 -7.37 -13.09
N PRO A 79 -6.31 -8.28 -13.33
CA PRO A 79 -7.62 -8.19 -12.69
C PRO A 79 -7.54 -8.18 -11.15
N THR A 80 -6.69 -9.02 -10.56
CA THR A 80 -6.50 -9.10 -9.11
C THR A 80 -5.87 -7.81 -8.56
N ALA A 81 -4.84 -7.30 -9.22
CA ALA A 81 -4.19 -6.04 -8.87
C ALA A 81 -5.16 -4.85 -8.95
N ALA A 82 -5.95 -4.77 -10.02
CA ALA A 82 -6.96 -3.73 -10.19
C ALA A 82 -8.03 -3.80 -9.07
N ALA A 83 -8.52 -5.00 -8.74
CA ALA A 83 -9.49 -5.18 -7.66
C ALA A 83 -8.92 -4.75 -6.30
N ALA A 84 -7.67 -5.10 -5.99
CA ALA A 84 -6.99 -4.68 -4.77
C ALA A 84 -6.81 -3.15 -4.71
N LEU A 85 -6.34 -2.53 -5.80
CA LEU A 85 -6.16 -1.07 -5.88
C LEU A 85 -7.48 -0.32 -5.72
N MET A 86 -8.55 -0.77 -6.40
CA MET A 86 -9.87 -0.17 -6.27
C MET A 86 -10.43 -0.31 -4.85
N GLY A 87 -10.28 -1.50 -4.24
CA GLY A 87 -10.74 -1.75 -2.87
C GLY A 87 -10.02 -0.87 -1.85
N GLY A 88 -8.70 -0.77 -1.95
CA GLY A 88 -7.88 0.12 -1.12
C GLY A 88 -8.25 1.58 -1.29
N PHE A 89 -8.30 2.07 -2.53
CA PHE A 89 -8.69 3.44 -2.85
C PHE A 89 -10.07 3.80 -2.32
N ALA A 90 -11.07 2.93 -2.53
CA ALA A 90 -12.43 3.15 -2.06
C ALA A 90 -12.50 3.20 -0.52
N TYR A 91 -11.80 2.27 0.16
CA TYR A 91 -11.76 2.25 1.62
C TYR A 91 -11.09 3.51 2.19
N THR A 92 -9.97 3.95 1.61
CA THR A 92 -9.27 5.16 2.07
C THR A 92 -10.11 6.41 1.85
N GLY A 93 -10.79 6.52 0.71
CA GLY A 93 -11.71 7.63 0.47
C GLY A 93 -12.83 7.66 1.52
N PHE A 94 -13.41 6.49 1.82
CA PHE A 94 -14.42 6.37 2.86
C PHE A 94 -13.89 6.69 4.26
N SER A 95 -12.70 6.19 4.63
CA SER A 95 -12.11 6.40 5.95
C SER A 95 -11.67 7.84 6.18
N GLU A 96 -11.11 8.51 5.17
CA GLU A 96 -10.77 9.93 5.25
C GLU A 96 -11.99 10.79 5.47
N TRP A 97 -13.07 10.56 4.70
CA TRP A 97 -14.32 11.28 4.92
C TRP A 97 -14.87 11.04 6.33
N LEU A 98 -14.89 9.78 6.79
CA LEU A 98 -15.39 9.42 8.10
C LEU A 98 -14.62 10.15 9.20
N ASN A 99 -13.30 10.22 9.09
CA ASN A 99 -12.44 10.80 10.12
C ASN A 99 -12.42 12.33 10.09
N THR A 100 -12.51 12.96 8.92
CA THR A 100 -12.48 14.42 8.81
C THR A 100 -13.85 15.07 9.03
N VAL A 101 -14.94 14.44 8.59
CA VAL A 101 -16.29 15.01 8.67
C VAL A 101 -17.05 14.56 9.90
N LEU A 102 -17.09 13.24 10.18
CA LEU A 102 -17.90 12.71 11.28
C LEU A 102 -17.14 12.68 12.60
N ARG A 103 -15.89 12.21 12.59
CA ARG A 103 -15.10 12.02 13.82
C ARG A 103 -14.19 13.19 14.17
N THR A 104 -14.00 14.14 13.24
CA THR A 104 -13.08 15.28 13.36
C THR A 104 -11.75 14.91 14.01
N SER A 105 -11.23 13.73 13.69
CA SER A 105 -10.08 13.13 14.38
C SER A 105 -8.76 13.73 13.93
N TRP A 106 -8.73 14.32 12.73
CA TRP A 106 -7.65 15.15 12.22
C TRP A 106 -8.17 16.20 11.26
N SER A 107 -7.35 17.22 11.00
CA SER A 107 -7.65 18.32 10.07
C SER A 107 -6.50 18.60 9.13
N TYR A 108 -6.85 18.91 7.88
CA TYR A 108 -5.89 19.31 6.86
C TYR A 108 -5.34 20.72 7.12
N SER A 109 -4.05 20.94 6.82
CA SER A 109 -3.48 22.27 6.75
C SER A 109 -3.93 22.99 5.47
N GLU A 110 -3.62 24.27 5.36
CA GLU A 110 -3.88 25.07 4.14
C GLU A 110 -3.15 24.54 2.90
N TRP A 111 -2.09 23.75 3.10
CA TRP A 111 -1.27 23.19 2.02
C TRP A 111 -1.84 21.93 1.39
N MET A 112 -2.78 21.24 2.06
CA MET A 112 -3.36 20.00 1.53
C MET A 112 -4.29 20.32 0.34
N PRO A 113 -3.96 19.86 -0.87
CA PRO A 113 -4.90 19.93 -1.98
C PRO A 113 -6.06 18.98 -1.69
N VAL A 114 -7.30 19.46 -1.84
CA VAL A 114 -8.50 18.66 -1.55
C VAL A 114 -9.34 18.47 -2.82
N LEU A 115 -9.84 17.25 -2.99
CA LEU A 115 -10.86 16.93 -3.98
C LEU A 115 -12.24 17.10 -3.35
N HIS A 116 -13.13 17.76 -4.10
CA HIS A 116 -14.54 17.86 -3.77
C HIS A 116 -15.31 16.97 -4.74
N LEU A 117 -15.70 15.77 -4.29
CA LEU A 117 -16.38 14.78 -5.13
C LEU A 117 -17.66 14.34 -4.43
N PHE A 118 -18.81 14.43 -5.07
CA PHE A 118 -20.12 14.05 -4.50
C PHE A 118 -20.41 14.62 -3.09
N GLY A 119 -19.90 15.82 -2.78
CA GLY A 119 -20.04 16.45 -1.47
C GLY A 119 -19.02 16.01 -0.41
N PHE A 120 -18.13 15.08 -0.75
CA PHE A 120 -17.00 14.65 0.08
C PHE A 120 -15.80 15.59 -0.13
N ARG A 121 -15.15 16.01 0.97
CA ARG A 121 -13.87 16.73 0.95
C ARG A 121 -12.75 15.77 1.32
N LEU A 122 -11.96 15.34 0.33
CA LEU A 122 -10.92 14.32 0.50
C LEU A 122 -9.54 14.92 0.21
N GLY A 123 -8.56 14.67 1.07
CA GLY A 123 -7.17 15.03 0.81
C GLY A 123 -6.63 14.28 -0.41
N ILE A 124 -5.92 14.98 -1.30
CA ILE A 124 -5.33 14.37 -2.50
C ILE A 124 -4.16 13.45 -2.14
N SER A 125 -3.35 13.80 -1.14
CA SER A 125 -2.16 13.02 -0.78
C SER A 125 -2.49 11.58 -0.35
N PRO A 126 -3.44 11.32 0.57
CA PRO A 126 -3.85 9.95 0.91
C PRO A 126 -4.40 9.16 -0.28
N MET A 127 -5.10 9.83 -1.21
CA MET A 127 -5.62 9.18 -2.41
C MET A 127 -4.49 8.76 -3.35
N LEU A 128 -3.50 9.64 -3.56
CA LEU A 128 -2.32 9.35 -4.35
C LEU A 128 -1.45 8.25 -3.72
N GLN A 129 -1.30 8.25 -2.40
CA GLN A 129 -0.61 7.20 -1.65
C GLN A 129 -1.19 5.82 -1.99
N TRP A 130 -2.52 5.69 -1.97
CA TRP A 130 -3.22 4.43 -2.24
C TRP A 130 -3.17 3.94 -3.68
N VAL A 131 -2.90 4.83 -4.63
CA VAL A 131 -2.66 4.45 -6.02
C VAL A 131 -1.19 4.10 -6.23
N ILE A 132 -0.28 4.96 -5.78
CA ILE A 132 1.14 4.90 -6.14
C ILE A 132 1.88 3.83 -5.34
N VAL A 133 1.72 3.79 -4.02
CA VAL A 133 2.48 2.89 -3.16
C VAL A 133 2.16 1.42 -3.46
N PRO A 134 0.88 0.97 -3.46
CA PRO A 134 0.59 -0.43 -3.73
C PRO A 134 0.90 -0.83 -5.17
N ALA A 135 0.71 0.06 -6.16
CA ALA A 135 1.06 -0.23 -7.55
C ALA A 135 2.58 -0.41 -7.73
N LEU A 136 3.39 0.45 -7.12
CA LEU A 136 4.84 0.31 -7.14
C LEU A 136 5.28 -0.97 -6.42
N ALA A 137 4.70 -1.27 -5.26
CA ALA A 137 4.96 -2.49 -4.52
C ALA A 137 4.63 -3.75 -5.34
N MET A 138 3.48 -3.78 -6.01
CA MET A 138 3.07 -4.86 -6.91
C MET A 138 4.06 -5.04 -8.06
N TRP A 139 4.49 -3.94 -8.68
CA TRP A 139 5.46 -3.97 -9.77
C TRP A 139 6.83 -4.48 -9.31
N LEU A 140 7.31 -4.02 -8.14
CA LEU A 140 8.56 -4.51 -7.56
C LEU A 140 8.47 -6.00 -7.19
N ALA A 141 7.34 -6.45 -6.66
CA ALA A 141 7.12 -7.85 -6.32
C ALA A 141 7.10 -8.77 -7.56
N MET A 142 6.76 -8.25 -8.75
CA MET A 142 6.81 -8.99 -10.01
C MET A 142 8.24 -9.16 -10.57
N ARG A 143 9.23 -8.42 -10.05
CA ARG A 143 10.61 -8.53 -10.54
C ARG A 143 11.22 -9.88 -10.13
N PRO A 144 11.93 -10.58 -11.04
CA PRO A 144 12.66 -11.79 -10.68
C PRO A 144 13.65 -11.50 -9.56
N GLY A 145 13.46 -12.12 -8.38
CA GLY A 145 14.46 -12.09 -7.33
C GLY A 145 15.74 -12.77 -7.83
N SER A 146 16.91 -12.18 -7.54
CA SER A 146 18.23 -12.70 -7.89
C SER A 146 18.62 -13.97 -7.10
N SER A 147 17.66 -14.87 -6.87
CA SER A 147 17.77 -16.10 -6.06
C SER A 147 17.96 -17.35 -6.93
N SER A 148 18.69 -17.22 -8.03
CA SER A 148 19.08 -18.35 -8.91
C SER A 148 20.59 -18.51 -9.04
N ARG A 149 21.39 -17.94 -8.13
CA ARG A 149 22.87 -18.09 -8.14
C ARG A 149 23.43 -19.17 -7.22
N PHE A 150 22.57 -19.96 -6.55
CA PHE A 150 22.99 -21.00 -5.61
C PHE A 150 22.32 -22.35 -5.91
N THR A 151 22.29 -22.76 -7.18
CA THR A 151 21.91 -24.14 -7.56
C THR A 151 22.74 -24.69 -8.72
N SER A 152 23.74 -23.96 -9.22
CA SER A 152 24.63 -24.44 -10.29
C SER A 152 26.01 -24.91 -9.80
N LEU A 153 26.16 -25.15 -8.49
CA LEU A 153 27.35 -25.78 -7.92
C LEU A 153 27.01 -27.17 -7.36
N ASP A 154 26.18 -27.94 -8.06
CA ASP A 154 26.17 -29.39 -7.89
C ASP A 154 27.16 -30.00 -8.92
N PRO A 155 28.32 -30.51 -8.49
CA PRO A 155 29.28 -31.17 -9.38
C PRO A 155 28.74 -32.47 -10.00
N ARG A 156 27.61 -33.01 -9.51
CA ARG A 156 27.09 -34.32 -9.89
C ARG A 156 26.36 -34.34 -11.23
N SER A 157 26.10 -33.20 -11.86
CA SER A 157 25.42 -33.15 -13.17
C SER A 157 26.36 -33.31 -14.39
N ARG A 158 27.65 -33.59 -14.19
CA ARG A 158 28.64 -33.77 -15.28
C ARG A 158 28.95 -35.23 -15.62
N ALA A 159 28.26 -36.19 -15.04
CA ALA A 159 28.46 -37.61 -15.30
C ALA A 159 27.12 -38.30 -15.64
N ALA A 160 26.59 -38.00 -16.82
CA ALA A 160 25.63 -38.82 -17.54
C ALA A 160 25.74 -38.50 -19.03
#